data_AF-A0A931F9L3-F1
#
_entry.id   AF-A0A931F9L3-F1
#
_cell.length_a   1.000
_cell.length_b   1.000
_cell.length_c   1.000
_cell.angle_alpha   90.00
_cell.angle_beta   90.00
_cell.angle_gamma   90.00
#
_symmetry.space_group_name_H-M   'P 1'
#
loop_
_entity.id
_entity.type
_entity.pdbx_description
1 polymer ?
#
loop_
_entity_poly.entity_id
_entity_poly.type
_entity_poly.pdbx_seq_one_letter_code
_entity_poly.pdbx_strand_id
1 'polypeptide(L)'
;MGKLEELFYRGIGSLDLTVNKLEELVQSLVEEGELTKKQGKELVERWQEKGDEQKDKLEDIFDEKLDDLGVVRVDEFDKLKERVARIEGKLSNIENGASQNKTEI
;
A
#
# COMPACT_ATOMS: atom_id res chain seq x y z
N MET A 1 26.79 -32.22 -0.71
CA MET A 1 26.44 -30.81 -0.48
C MET A 1 24.94 -30.72 -0.68
N GLY A 2 24.20 -30.41 0.37
CA GLY A 2 22.74 -30.40 0.35
C GLY A 2 22.21 -29.26 -0.52
N LYS A 3 21.04 -29.44 -1.15
CA LYS A 3 20.39 -28.36 -1.92
C LYS A 3 20.05 -27.16 -1.04
N LEU A 4 19.79 -27.42 0.25
CA LEU A 4 19.52 -26.42 1.27
C LEU A 4 20.69 -25.45 1.47
N GLU A 5 21.91 -25.96 1.59
CA GLU A 5 23.13 -25.15 1.77
C GLU A 5 23.34 -24.24 0.55
N GLU A 6 23.13 -24.77 -0.66
CA GLU A 6 23.26 -23.99 -1.88
C GLU A 6 22.23 -22.85 -1.99
N LEU A 7 20.97 -23.09 -1.62
CA LEU A 7 19.92 -22.04 -1.58
C LEU A 7 20.24 -20.96 -0.53
N PHE A 8 20.76 -21.36 0.62
CA PHE A 8 21.15 -20.45 1.69
C PHE A 8 22.31 -19.53 1.26
N TYR A 9 23.36 -20.12 0.66
CA TYR A 9 24.51 -19.39 0.16
C TYR A 9 24.22 -18.56 -1.10
N ARG A 10 23.22 -18.92 -1.92
CA ARG A 10 22.90 -18.21 -3.18
C ARG A 10 21.87 -17.08 -3.05
N GLY A 11 21.10 -16.97 -1.96
CA GLY A 11 20.09 -15.89 -1.93
C GLY A 11 19.18 -15.72 -0.73
N ILE A 12 19.15 -16.62 0.26
CA ILE A 12 18.36 -16.39 1.49
C ILE A 12 19.09 -15.44 2.48
N GLY A 13 20.38 -15.17 2.26
CA GLY A 13 21.19 -14.27 3.11
C GLY A 13 21.04 -12.77 2.83
N SER A 14 20.53 -12.37 1.66
CA SER A 14 19.99 -11.01 1.51
C SER A 14 18.66 -11.00 2.25
N LEU A 15 18.42 -9.99 3.10
CA LEU A 15 17.31 -9.86 4.05
C LEU A 15 15.87 -9.96 3.48
N ASP A 16 15.70 -10.42 2.24
CA ASP A 16 14.47 -10.44 1.47
C ASP A 16 13.94 -11.87 1.32
N LEU A 17 13.30 -12.36 2.37
CA LEU A 17 12.54 -13.63 2.34
C LEU A 17 11.21 -13.40 1.61
N THR A 18 11.18 -13.70 0.32
CA THR A 18 9.95 -13.64 -0.51
C THR A 18 9.16 -14.96 -0.47
N VAL A 19 7.86 -14.90 -0.79
CA VAL A 19 6.95 -16.07 -0.83
C VAL A 19 7.54 -17.21 -1.69
N ASN A 20 8.03 -16.89 -2.90
CA ASN A 20 8.61 -17.90 -3.80
C ASN A 20 9.85 -18.58 -3.19
N LYS A 21 10.69 -17.85 -2.45
CA LYS A 21 11.88 -18.40 -1.78
C LYS A 21 11.52 -19.25 -0.58
N LEU A 22 10.46 -18.87 0.14
CA LEU A 22 9.93 -19.68 1.23
C LEU A 22 9.35 -21.00 0.71
N GLU A 23 8.66 -21.00 -0.43
CA GLU A 23 8.16 -22.20 -1.08
C GLU A 23 9.29 -23.15 -1.50
N GLU A 24 10.35 -22.61 -2.14
CA GLU A 24 11.55 -23.40 -2.50
C GLU A 24 12.23 -24.02 -1.26
N LEU A 25 12.36 -23.25 -0.17
CA LEU A 25 12.93 -23.72 1.08
C LEU A 25 12.08 -24.84 1.68
N VAL A 26 10.77 -24.62 1.81
CA VAL A 26 9.83 -25.61 2.32
C VAL A 26 9.85 -26.88 1.48
N GLN A 27 9.91 -26.76 0.16
CA GLN A 27 10.00 -27.91 -0.73
C GLN A 27 11.29 -28.70 -0.50
N SER A 28 12.42 -28.03 -0.30
CA SER A 28 13.69 -28.71 0.00
C SER A 28 13.63 -29.48 1.32
N LEU A 29 13.03 -28.90 2.37
CA LEU A 29 12.84 -29.56 3.66
C LEU A 29 11.85 -30.74 3.59
N VAL A 30 10.88 -30.70 2.68
CA VAL A 30 9.99 -31.83 2.40
C VAL A 30 10.73 -32.93 1.62
N GLU A 31 11.58 -32.58 0.67
CA GLU A 31 12.42 -33.52 -0.09
C GLU A 31 13.46 -34.20 0.82
N GLU A 32 14.01 -33.47 1.78
CA GLU A 32 14.95 -33.97 2.80
C GLU A 32 14.26 -34.77 3.90
N GLY A 33 12.92 -34.78 3.92
CA GLY A 33 12.10 -35.53 4.88
C GLY A 33 11.97 -34.88 6.26
N GLU A 34 12.50 -33.67 6.43
CA GLU A 34 12.40 -32.89 7.68
C GLU A 34 10.99 -32.32 7.89
N LEU A 35 10.24 -32.11 6.81
CA LEU A 35 8.86 -31.65 6.84
C LEU A 35 7.93 -32.55 6.03
N THR A 36 6.68 -32.67 6.47
CA THR A 36 5.63 -33.24 5.63
C THR A 36 5.09 -32.19 4.65
N LYS A 37 4.58 -32.63 3.48
CA LYS A 37 3.92 -31.74 2.50
C LYS A 37 2.84 -30.86 3.13
N LYS A 38 2.10 -31.39 4.11
CA LYS A 38 1.05 -30.66 4.82
C LYS A 38 1.62 -29.52 5.66
N GLN A 39 2.65 -29.81 6.47
CA GLN A 39 3.28 -28.82 7.33
C GLN A 39 3.96 -27.72 6.50
N GLY A 40 4.54 -28.08 5.35
CA GLY A 40 5.10 -27.11 4.42
C GLY A 40 4.08 -26.10 3.91
N LYS A 41 2.92 -26.60 3.43
CA LYS A 41 1.83 -25.75 2.94
C LYS A 41 1.29 -24.81 4.02
N GLU A 42 1.06 -25.33 5.24
CA GLU A 42 0.64 -24.53 6.39
C GLU A 42 1.67 -23.45 6.82
N LEU A 43 2.96 -23.66 6.53
CA LEU A 43 4.01 -22.70 6.86
C LEU A 43 4.00 -21.53 5.88
N VAL A 44 3.82 -21.80 4.59
CA VAL A 44 3.69 -20.76 3.54
C VAL A 44 2.41 -19.97 3.73
N GLU A 45 1.27 -20.63 3.97
CA GLU A 45 -0.02 -19.96 4.20
C GLU A 45 0.04 -19.03 5.41
N ARG A 46 0.58 -19.49 6.55
CA ARG A 46 0.73 -18.63 7.74
C ARG A 46 1.70 -17.46 7.53
N TRP A 47 2.69 -17.60 6.65
CA TRP A 47 3.59 -16.51 6.33
C TRP A 47 2.87 -15.42 5.51
N GLN A 48 2.08 -15.82 4.51
CA GLN A 48 1.26 -14.91 3.73
C GLN A 48 0.23 -14.18 4.61
N GLU A 49 -0.51 -14.93 5.42
CA GLU A 49 -1.55 -14.38 6.30
C GLU A 49 -0.97 -13.37 7.30
N LYS A 50 0.20 -13.66 7.89
CA LYS A 50 0.91 -12.70 8.75
C LYS A 50 1.44 -11.48 7.97
N GLY A 51 1.87 -11.68 6.72
CA GLY A 51 2.32 -10.59 5.85
C GLY A 51 1.19 -9.62 5.55
N ASP A 52 0.02 -10.15 5.21
CA ASP A 52 -1.19 -9.36 4.93
C ASP A 52 -1.66 -8.61 6.19
N GLU A 53 -1.76 -9.29 7.34
CA GLU A 53 -2.10 -8.62 8.61
C GLU A 53 -1.13 -7.49 9.00
N GLN A 54 0.18 -7.67 8.74
CA GLN A 54 1.15 -6.62 9.03
C GLN A 54 1.07 -5.46 8.05
N LYS A 55 0.71 -5.73 6.80
CA LYS A 55 0.50 -4.70 5.79
C LYS A 55 -0.69 -3.82 6.18
N ASP A 56 -1.82 -4.42 6.59
CA ASP A 56 -3.01 -3.67 7.00
C ASP A 56 -2.71 -2.79 8.23
N LYS A 57 -2.04 -3.35 9.25
CA LYS A 57 -1.61 -2.57 10.43
C LYS A 57 -0.63 -1.45 10.06
N LEU A 58 0.21 -1.68 9.06
CA LEU A 58 1.16 -0.68 8.61
C LEU A 58 0.44 0.44 7.84
N GLU A 59 -0.54 0.10 6.99
CA GLU A 59 -1.41 1.07 6.32
C GLU A 59 -2.15 1.93 7.36
N ASP A 60 -2.73 1.33 8.40
CA ASP A 60 -3.39 2.06 9.49
C ASP A 60 -2.43 3.03 10.23
N ILE A 61 -1.22 2.57 10.57
CA ILE A 61 -0.21 3.40 11.24
C ILE A 61 0.28 4.51 10.32
N PHE A 62 0.42 4.25 9.02
CA PHE A 62 0.81 5.25 8.04
C PHE A 62 -0.29 6.30 7.88
N ASP A 63 -1.55 5.90 7.80
CA ASP A 63 -2.69 6.80 7.69
C ASP A 63 -2.83 7.66 8.96
N GLU A 64 -2.75 7.07 10.16
CA GLU A 64 -2.78 7.81 11.44
C GLU A 64 -1.64 8.83 11.54
N LYS A 65 -0.42 8.45 11.12
CA LYS A 65 0.74 9.35 11.14
C LYS A 65 0.68 10.44 10.08
N LEU A 66 0.08 10.19 8.92
CA LEU A 66 -0.10 11.20 7.88
C LEU A 66 -1.13 12.25 8.30
N ASP A 67 -2.18 11.83 8.99
CA ASP A 67 -3.18 12.72 9.61
C ASP A 67 -2.53 13.62 10.69
N ASP A 68 -1.69 13.04 11.56
CA ASP A 68 -0.96 13.80 12.60
C ASP A 68 0.04 14.82 12.02
N LEU A 69 0.62 14.54 10.84
CA LEU A 69 1.54 15.44 10.14
C LEU A 69 0.82 16.51 9.30
N GLY A 70 -0.52 16.50 9.26
CA GLY A 70 -1.32 17.43 8.46
C GLY A 70 -1.12 17.25 6.95
N VAL A 71 -0.68 16.06 6.52
CA VAL A 71 -0.45 15.75 5.11
C VAL A 71 -1.78 15.36 4.48
N VAL A 72 -2.44 16.34 3.85
CA VAL A 72 -3.70 16.11 3.13
C VAL A 72 -3.46 15.19 1.95
N ARG A 73 -4.31 14.17 1.76
CA ARG A 73 -4.20 13.27 0.60
C ARG A 73 -4.42 14.06 -0.69
N VAL A 74 -3.73 13.65 -1.76
CA VAL A 74 -3.77 14.37 -3.05
C VAL A 74 -5.20 14.47 -3.60
N ASP A 75 -6.01 13.43 -3.41
CA ASP A 75 -7.40 13.41 -3.85
C ASP A 75 -8.29 14.40 -3.07
N GLU A 76 -8.02 14.58 -1.77
CA GLU A 76 -8.71 15.57 -0.94
C GLU A 76 -8.31 17.00 -1.32
N PHE A 77 -7.04 17.21 -1.65
CA PHE A 77 -6.55 18.49 -2.17
C PHE A 77 -7.17 18.83 -3.52
N ASP A 78 -7.31 17.86 -4.43
CA ASP A 78 -7.94 18.05 -5.73
C ASP A 78 -9.44 18.39 -5.60
N LYS A 79 -10.16 17.70 -4.70
CA LYS A 79 -11.56 18.04 -4.37
C LYS A 79 -11.67 19.47 -3.84
N LEU A 80 -10.72 19.91 -3.01
CA LEU A 80 -10.71 21.28 -2.50
C LEU A 80 -10.46 22.29 -3.62
N LYS A 81 -9.50 22.01 -4.51
CA LYS A 81 -9.18 22.84 -5.67
C LYS A 81 -10.37 23.00 -6.61
N GLU A 82 -11.10 21.93 -6.89
CA GLU A 82 -12.31 21.97 -7.71
C GLU A 82 -13.41 22.82 -7.05
N ARG A 83 -13.59 22.69 -5.73
CA ARG A 83 -14.54 23.52 -4.98
C ARG A 83 -14.17 25.00 -5.03
N VAL A 84 -12.88 25.33 -4.89
CA VAL A 84 -12.37 26.71 -5.00
C VAL A 84 -12.64 27.26 -6.41
N ALA A 85 -12.25 26.54 -7.46
CA ALA A 85 -12.48 26.96 -8.84
C ALA A 85 -13.97 27.20 -9.14
N ARG A 86 -14.86 26.34 -8.61
CA ARG A 86 -16.31 26.52 -8.74
C ARG A 86 -16.83 27.77 -8.01
N ILE A 87 -16.28 28.09 -6.84
CA ILE A 87 -16.65 29.29 -6.08
C ILE A 87 -16.15 30.54 -6.80
N GLU A 88 -14.91 30.54 -7.28
CA GLU A 88 -14.33 31.63 -8.07
C GLU A 88 -15.13 31.90 -9.35
N GLY A 89 -15.54 30.84 -10.07
CA GLY A 89 -16.39 30.98 -11.24
C GLY A 89 -17.77 31.58 -10.93
N LYS A 90 -18.37 31.19 -9.80
CA LYS A 90 -19.64 31.79 -9.34
C LYS A 90 -19.48 33.26 -8.96
N LEU A 91 -18.38 33.61 -8.30
CA LEU A 91 -18.12 34.99 -7.90
C LEU A 91 -17.92 35.88 -9.14
N SER A 92 -17.15 35.42 -10.12
CA SER A 92 -16.97 36.12 -11.40
C SER A 92 -18.30 36.35 -12.13
N ASN A 93 -19.19 35.35 -12.16
CA ASN A 93 -20.52 35.51 -12.77
C ASN A 93 -21.39 36.54 -12.03
N ILE A 94 -21.30 36.60 -10.70
CA ILE A 94 -22.03 37.58 -9.89
C ILE A 94 -21.47 39.00 -10.09
N GLU A 95 -20.15 39.16 -10.14
CA GLU A 95 -19.49 40.46 -10.41
C GLU A 95 -19.82 40.99 -11.81
N ASN A 96 -19.85 40.10 -12.81
CA ASN A 96 -20.24 40.43 -14.17
C ASN A 96 -21.74 40.78 -14.27
N GLY A 97 -22.61 40.07 -13.54
CA GLY A 97 -24.04 40.36 -13.46
C GLY A 97 -24.36 41.66 -12.73
N ALA A 98 -23.60 42.02 -11.70
CA ALA A 98 -23.75 43.28 -10.97
C ALA A 98 -23.34 44.51 -11.81
N SER A 99 -22.40 44.34 -12.75
CA SER A 99 -21.96 45.39 -13.66
C SER A 99 -22.94 45.66 -14.80
N GLN A 100 -23.74 44.66 -15.20
CA GLN A 100 -24.78 44.79 -16.24
C GLN A 100 -26.05 45.51 -15.72
N ASN A 101 -26.33 45.44 -14.42
CA ASN A 101 -27.56 45.98 -13.84
C ASN A 101 -27.48 47.48 -13.46
N LYS A 102 -26.30 48.11 -13.62
CA LYS A 102 -26.08 49.54 -13.30
C LYS A 102 -26.21 50.47 -14.52
N THR A 103 -26.53 49.94 -15.69
CA THR A 103 -26.68 50.72 -16.94
C THR A 103 -28.14 50.99 -17.32
N GLU A 104 -29.12 50.43 -16.60
CA GLU A 104 -30.56 50.63 -16.89
C GLU A 104 -31.32 51.51 -15.86
N ILE A 105 -30.65 52.40 -15.12
CA ILE A 105 -31.33 53.43 -14.33
C ILE A 105 -30.80 54.83 -14.68
#